data_AF-A0A2M7FV14-F1
#
_entry.id   AF-A0A2M7FV14-F1
#
_cell.length_a   1.000
_cell.length_b   1.000
_cell.length_c   1.000
_cell.angle_alpha   90.00
_cell.angle_beta   90.00
_cell.angle_gamma   90.00
#
_symmetry.space_group_name_H-M   'P 1'
#
loop_
_entity.id
_entity.type
_entity.pdbx_description
1 polymer ?
#
loop_
_entity_poly.entity_id
_entity_poly.type
_entity_poly.pdbx_seq_one_letter_code
_entity_poly.pdbx_strand_id
1 'polypeptide(L)' 'VVELTPEGRALQQIKDKGYADKYRARGEPIHLIGVEFSKVSRNIVGFALETI' A
#
# COMPACT_ATOMS: atom_id res chain seq x y z
N VAL A 1 13.50 10.61 -12.32
CA VAL A 1 12.99 9.63 -13.30
C VAL A 1 12.19 8.61 -12.51
N VAL A 2 10.89 8.48 -12.78
CA VAL A 2 10.00 7.54 -12.06
C VAL A 2 9.86 6.31 -12.94
N GLU A 3 10.45 5.21 -12.50
CA GLU A 3 10.39 3.92 -13.20
C GLU A 3 8.99 3.31 -13.11
N LEU A 4 8.58 2.72 -14.24
CA LEU A 4 7.24 2.23 -14.60
C LEU A 4 6.92 0.85 -14.00
N THR A 5 7.41 0.56 -12.80
CA THR A 5 7.07 -0.64 -12.05
C THR A 5 6.35 -0.21 -10.78
N PRO A 6 5.15 -0.72 -10.49
CA PRO A 6 4.59 -0.58 -9.15
C PRO A 6 5.52 -1.38 -8.23
N GLU A 7 6.57 -0.77 -7.68
CA GLU A 7 7.59 -1.47 -6.90
C GLU A 7 7.04 -1.94 -5.52
N GLY A 8 5.72 -1.92 -5.34
CA GLY A 8 5.09 -2.17 -4.06
C GLY A 8 5.39 -1.07 -3.05
N ARG A 9 5.81 0.14 -3.48
CA ARG A 9 6.15 1.25 -2.57
C ARG A 9 4.96 1.67 -1.72
N ALA A 10 3.74 1.59 -2.26
CA ALA A 10 2.53 1.93 -1.50
C ALA A 10 2.30 0.95 -0.33
N LEU A 11 2.37 -0.36 -0.57
CA LEU A 11 2.26 -1.36 0.49
C LEU A 11 3.45 -1.31 1.45
N GLN A 12 4.67 -1.15 0.94
CA GLN A 12 5.88 -1.00 1.76
C GLN A 12 5.79 0.21 2.69
N GLN A 13 5.27 1.37 2.23
CA GLN A 13 5.03 2.51 3.12
C GLN A 13 4.04 2.20 4.23
N ILE A 14 2.97 1.47 3.92
CA ILE A 14 1.95 1.11 4.92
C ILE A 14 2.56 0.18 5.99
N LYS A 15 3.44 -0.74 5.57
CA LYS A 15 4.21 -1.63 6.46
C LYS A 15 5.25 -0.87 7.27
N ASP A 16 6.06 -0.02 6.65
CA ASP A 16 7.09 0.79 7.32
C ASP A 16 6.49 1.72 8.38
N LYS A 17 5.30 2.25 8.12
CA LYS A 17 4.57 3.08 9.10
C LYS A 17 3.89 2.28 10.22
N GLY A 18 3.90 0.95 10.14
CA GLY A 18 3.37 0.08 11.19
C GLY A 18 1.88 0.30 11.45
N TYR A 19 1.09 0.70 10.45
CA TYR A 19 -0.34 0.99 10.67
C TYR A 19 -1.12 -0.25 11.12
N ALA A 20 -0.71 -1.43 10.64
CA ALA A 20 -1.30 -2.70 11.04
C ALA A 20 -0.97 -3.10 12.48
N ASP A 21 0.15 -2.67 13.05
CA ASP A 21 0.56 -3.10 14.40
C ASP A 21 -0.44 -2.69 15.48
N LYS A 22 -1.14 -1.56 15.29
CA LYS A 22 -2.21 -1.12 16.20
C LYS A 22 -3.41 -2.07 16.22
N TYR A 23 -3.62 -2.81 15.14
CA TYR A 23 -4.78 -3.69 14.96
C TYR A 23 -4.42 -5.16 15.11
N ARG A 24 -3.14 -5.54 15.09
CA ARG A 24 -2.68 -6.93 15.31
C ARG A 24 -3.19 -7.51 16.64
N ALA A 25 -3.31 -6.68 17.68
CA ALA A 25 -3.82 -7.10 18.98
C ALA A 25 -5.32 -7.48 19.00
N ARG A 26 -6.09 -7.12 17.97
CA ARG A 26 -7.51 -7.48 17.87
C ARG A 26 -7.74 -8.89 17.33
N GLY A 27 -6.72 -9.51 16.72
CA GLY A 27 -6.84 -10.85 16.11
C GLY A 27 -7.80 -10.90 14.91
N GLU A 28 -8.17 -9.74 14.36
CA GLU A 28 -9.00 -9.62 13.17
C GLU A 28 -8.10 -9.57 11.92
N PRO A 29 -8.56 -10.09 10.77
CA PRO A 29 -7.81 -9.99 9.52
C PRO A 29 -7.61 -8.52 9.14
N ILE A 30 -6.37 -8.12 8.87
CA ILE A 30 -6.01 -6.74 8.54
C ILE A 30 -5.76 -6.66 7.04
N HIS A 31 -6.61 -5.91 6.35
CA HIS A 31 -6.44 -5.63 4.92
C HIS A 31 -5.64 -4.34 4.73
N LEU A 32 -4.44 -4.47 4.18
CA LEU A 32 -3.60 -3.37 3.75
C LEU A 32 -3.90 -3.08 2.27
N ILE A 33 -4.27 -1.84 1.96
CA ILE A 33 -4.59 -1.41 0.60
C ILE A 33 -3.67 -0.27 0.22
N GLY A 34 -2.71 -0.55 -0.67
CA GLY A 34 -1.84 0.44 -1.28
C GLY A 34 -2.39 0.89 -2.63
N VAL A 35 -2.51 2.20 -2.85
CA VAL A 35 -2.88 2.78 -4.14
C VAL A 35 -1.77 3.67 -4.66
N GLU A 36 -1.47 3.54 -5.95
CA GLU A 36 -0.43 4.31 -6.62
C GLU A 36 -1.06 5.32 -7.58
N PHE A 37 -0.81 6.59 -7.30
CA PHE A 37 -1.33 7.71 -8.08
C PHE A 37 -0.26 8.26 -9.01
N SER A 38 -0.54 8.32 -10.31
CA SER A 38 0.32 8.98 -11.27
C SER A 38 -0.04 10.45 -11.41
N LYS A 39 0.92 11.32 -11.13
CA LYS A 39 0.77 12.76 -11.36
C LYS A 39 0.68 13.10 -12.86
N VAL A 40 1.26 12.27 -13.73
CA VAL A 40 1.28 12.49 -15.20
C VAL A 40 -0.09 12.19 -15.80
N SER A 41 -0.65 11.02 -15.48
CA SER A 41 -1.98 10.62 -15.97
C SER A 41 -3.12 11.18 -15.11
N ARG A 42 -2.80 11.83 -13.98
CA ARG A 42 -3.74 12.28 -12.93
C ARG A 42 -4.74 11.19 -12.53
N ASN A 43 -4.27 9.94 -12.54
CA ASN A 43 -5.11 8.76 -12.35
C ASN A 43 -4.38 7.71 -11.52
N ILE A 44 -5.13 6.77 -10.96
CA ILE A 44 -4.60 5.60 -10.27
C ILE A 44 -4.00 4.68 -11.33
N VAL A 45 -2.72 4.35 -11.19
CA VAL A 45 -1.98 3.50 -12.13
C VAL A 45 -1.73 2.11 -11.59
N GLY A 46 -1.93 1.91 -10.29
CA GLY A 46 -1.79 0.61 -9.64
C GLY A 46 -2.49 0.61 -8.30
N PHE A 47 -2.94 -0.57 -7.89
CA PHE A 47 -3.35 -0.82 -6.52
C PHE A 47 -2.90 -2.22 -6.13
N ALA A 48 -2.62 -2.42 -4.85
CA ALA A 48 -2.21 -3.68 -4.30
C ALA A 48 -2.90 -3.91 -2.96
N LEU A 49 -3.34 -5.14 -2.74
CA LEU A 49 -4.02 -5.56 -1.53
C LEU A 49 -3.22 -6.68 -0.89
N GLU A 50 -2.97 -6.57 0.40
CA GLU A 50 -2.35 -7.61 1.20
C GLU A 50 -3.18 -7.82 2.46
N THR A 51 -3.38 -9.07 2.86
CA THR A 51 -4.11 -9.41 4.08
C THR A 51 -3.16 -10.14 5.01
N ILE A 52 -3.12 -9.70 6.27
CA ILE A 52 -2.29 -10.26 7.34
C ILE A 52 -3.11 -10.59 8.59
#